data_AF-S4XA80-F1
#
_entry.id   AF-S4XA80-F1
#
_cell.length_a   1.000
_cell.length_b   1.000
_cell.length_c   1.000
_cell.angle_alpha   90.00
_cell.angle_beta   90.00
_cell.angle_gamma   90.00
#
_symmetry.space_group_name_H-M   'P 1'
#
loop_
_entity.id
_entity.type
_entity.pdbx_description
1 polymer ?
#
loop_
_entity_poly.entity_id
_entity_poly.type
_entity_poly.pdbx_seq_one_letter_code
_entity_poly.pdbx_strand_id
1 'polypeptide(L)'
;MFEQQDNRMSSTTLIRFARPESAEERTSDASYTFRPSGRRSNSVTYRTTEPTPRIEKRRTRTFAEDPFRARFGRRLPVGMRQEARGMEWKRFIATYAPDAIRVESLRATRLTAGRKSYELAITGLRAGMSTRVSITSMGAASAMSQILADHGRRVEILEFHQYDIFEATVTFVYAQHKMSKVWAVGFGADRDTSIAAALASAATRLHG
;
A
#
# COMPACT_ATOMS: atom_id res chain seq x y z
N MET A 1 -59.44 22.76 61.57
CA MET A 1 -59.81 22.50 60.16
C MET A 1 -58.52 22.14 59.43
N PHE A 2 -58.48 20.93 58.89
CA PHE A 2 -57.37 20.17 58.28
C PHE A 2 -56.73 20.90 57.06
N GLU A 3 -55.39 20.93 56.89
CA GLU A 3 -54.53 20.01 56.08
C GLU A 3 -54.73 20.22 54.55
N GLN A 4 -53.76 20.54 53.68
CA GLN A 4 -52.53 19.86 53.19
C GLN A 4 -51.55 20.91 52.58
N GLN A 5 -50.22 20.91 52.79
CA GLN A 5 -49.14 20.14 52.12
C GLN A 5 -49.16 20.20 50.58
N ASP A 6 -48.07 20.31 49.82
CA ASP A 6 -46.62 20.25 50.03
C ASP A 6 -45.95 20.79 48.75
N ASN A 7 -44.73 21.33 48.80
CA ASN A 7 -43.65 21.13 47.80
C ASN A 7 -42.48 22.10 48.06
N ARG A 8 -41.52 21.70 48.90
CA ARG A 8 -40.16 22.26 48.91
C ARG A 8 -39.19 21.16 48.49
N MET A 9 -38.67 21.25 47.27
CA MET A 9 -37.52 20.45 46.84
C MET A 9 -36.23 21.25 46.99
N SER A 10 -35.26 20.63 47.65
CA SER A 10 -33.94 21.12 48.00
C SER A 10 -33.08 21.46 46.78
N SER A 11 -32.56 22.69 46.71
CA SER A 11 -31.58 23.10 45.70
C SER A 11 -30.16 22.85 46.21
N THR A 12 -29.46 21.92 45.56
CA THR A 12 -28.09 21.50 45.89
C THR A 12 -27.07 22.36 45.15
N THR A 13 -26.14 22.93 45.91
CA THR A 13 -24.96 23.67 45.46
C THR A 13 -24.01 22.78 44.65
N LEU A 14 -23.53 23.25 43.50
CA LEU A 14 -22.37 22.68 42.81
C LEU A 14 -21.33 23.75 42.47
N ILE A 15 -20.08 23.39 42.79
CA ILE A 15 -18.87 24.20 42.83
C ILE A 15 -18.33 24.45 41.42
N ARG A 16 -17.86 25.68 41.18
CA ARG A 16 -17.25 26.18 39.95
C ARG A 16 -15.78 25.78 39.89
N PHE A 17 -15.37 25.06 38.84
CA PHE A 17 -13.96 24.84 38.51
C PHE A 17 -13.56 25.59 37.24
N ALA A 18 -12.33 26.08 37.24
CA ALA A 18 -11.77 27.08 36.35
C ALA A 18 -11.60 26.61 34.89
N ARG A 19 -11.61 27.62 34.01
CA ARG A 19 -11.32 27.58 32.58
C ARG A 19 -9.83 27.32 32.34
N PRO A 20 -9.45 26.55 31.31
CA PRO A 20 -8.21 26.78 30.60
C PRO A 20 -8.53 27.38 29.22
N GLU A 21 -7.89 28.51 28.94
CA GLU A 21 -7.77 29.08 27.60
C GLU A 21 -6.45 28.60 26.98
N SER A 22 -6.45 28.43 25.67
CA SER A 22 -5.31 28.37 24.75
C SER A 22 -4.57 27.03 24.55
N ALA A 23 -4.92 26.34 23.45
CA ALA A 23 -3.94 25.77 22.51
C ALA A 23 -4.62 25.50 21.15
N GLU A 24 -4.38 26.37 20.18
CA GLU A 24 -4.39 26.04 18.73
C GLU A 24 -3.26 25.01 18.48
N GLU A 25 -3.26 24.06 17.54
CA GLU A 25 -3.71 24.09 16.16
C GLU A 25 -3.87 22.64 15.62
N ARG A 26 -4.76 22.46 14.64
CA ARG A 26 -5.22 21.17 14.07
C ARG A 26 -4.21 20.55 13.11
N THR A 27 -4.09 19.20 13.09
CA THR A 27 -4.15 18.34 11.88
C THR A 27 -3.83 16.87 12.22
N SER A 28 -4.81 15.97 12.09
CA SER A 28 -4.63 14.57 11.65
C SER A 28 -5.96 13.81 11.78
N ASP A 29 -6.51 13.36 10.66
CA ASP A 29 -7.76 12.57 10.60
C ASP A 29 -7.49 11.20 9.93
N ALA A 30 -6.45 10.51 10.42
CA ALA A 30 -6.17 9.12 10.05
C ALA A 30 -6.48 8.24 11.26
N SER A 31 -7.45 7.34 11.12
CA SER A 31 -7.81 6.39 12.17
C SER A 31 -7.04 5.08 11.96
N TYR A 32 -6.24 4.73 12.95
CA TYR A 32 -5.37 3.55 12.94
C TYR A 32 -5.89 2.52 13.94
N THR A 33 -6.11 1.28 13.49
CA THR A 33 -6.41 0.17 14.40
C THR A 33 -5.45 -1.00 14.14
N PHE A 34 -4.83 -1.48 15.22
CA PHE A 34 -3.89 -2.61 15.19
C PHE A 34 -4.64 -3.91 15.50
N ARG A 35 -4.35 -4.99 14.75
CA ARG A 35 -4.75 -6.33 15.14
C ARG A 35 -3.59 -7.32 14.95
N PRO A 36 -3.36 -8.26 15.88
CA PRO A 36 -2.40 -9.35 15.67
C PRO A 36 -2.99 -10.41 14.73
N SER A 37 -2.16 -10.96 13.84
CA SER A 37 -2.51 -12.13 13.01
C SER A 37 -1.45 -13.22 13.15
N GLY A 38 -1.86 -14.40 13.61
CA GLY A 38 -1.01 -15.58 13.77
C GLY A 38 -0.69 -16.28 12.43
N ARG A 39 0.43 -17.01 12.40
CA ARG A 39 1.03 -17.67 11.23
C ARG A 39 1.35 -19.14 11.55
N ARG A 40 1.07 -20.06 10.61
CA ARG A 40 1.97 -21.10 10.02
C ARG A 40 1.24 -22.40 9.62
N SER A 41 1.62 -22.95 8.45
CA SER A 41 1.91 -24.39 8.18
C SER A 41 2.40 -24.56 6.72
N ASN A 42 2.82 -25.76 6.29
CA ASN A 42 4.20 -26.24 6.13
C ASN A 42 4.36 -26.87 4.72
N SER A 43 5.60 -26.95 4.21
CA SER A 43 6.00 -27.42 2.86
C SER A 43 6.01 -28.96 2.69
N VAL A 44 5.80 -29.44 1.46
CA VAL A 44 6.28 -30.77 0.99
C VAL A 44 6.72 -30.68 -0.49
N THR A 45 7.90 -31.23 -0.80
CA THR A 45 8.47 -31.33 -2.16
C THR A 45 8.57 -32.80 -2.55
N TYR A 46 8.11 -33.16 -3.75
CA TYR A 46 8.45 -34.41 -4.41
C TYR A 46 9.32 -34.12 -5.65
N ARG A 47 10.47 -34.80 -5.76
CA ARG A 47 11.32 -34.85 -6.96
C ARG A 47 11.02 -36.15 -7.69
N THR A 48 10.74 -36.06 -8.99
CA THR A 48 10.85 -37.16 -9.94
C THR A 48 11.77 -36.71 -11.07
N THR A 49 12.72 -37.57 -11.41
CA THR A 49 13.80 -37.37 -12.38
C THR A 49 13.42 -37.94 -13.76
N GLU A 50 14.02 -37.36 -14.80
CA GLU A 50 14.20 -37.84 -16.20
C GLU A 50 13.10 -37.54 -17.24
N PRO A 51 13.40 -37.54 -18.56
CA PRO A 51 14.68 -37.37 -19.28
C PRO A 51 14.66 -36.19 -20.29
N THR A 52 15.82 -35.64 -20.65
CA THR A 52 15.99 -34.50 -21.56
C THR A 52 15.76 -34.84 -23.04
N PRO A 53 14.84 -34.15 -23.76
CA PRO A 53 14.94 -34.01 -25.21
C PRO A 53 15.82 -32.80 -25.55
N ARG A 54 16.78 -33.03 -26.45
CA ARG A 54 17.69 -32.04 -27.03
C ARG A 54 16.90 -31.05 -27.90
N ILE A 55 16.37 -29.99 -27.30
CA ILE A 55 15.67 -28.91 -28.00
C ILE A 55 16.69 -27.89 -28.51
N GLU A 56 16.66 -27.65 -29.82
CA GLU A 56 17.48 -26.72 -30.58
C GLU A 56 17.59 -25.33 -29.92
N LYS A 57 18.83 -24.86 -29.78
CA LYS A 57 19.25 -23.51 -29.34
C LYS A 57 18.85 -22.40 -30.33
N ARG A 58 17.57 -22.29 -30.72
CA ARG A 58 17.11 -21.29 -31.71
C ARG A 58 15.85 -20.51 -31.33
N ARG A 59 15.57 -20.27 -30.03
CA ARG A 59 14.40 -19.46 -29.60
C ARG A 59 14.60 -18.43 -28.47
N THR A 60 15.82 -18.12 -28.01
CA THR A 60 16.01 -17.33 -26.77
C THR A 60 16.50 -15.89 -26.93
N ARG A 61 16.76 -15.36 -28.14
CA ARG A 61 17.38 -14.02 -28.28
C ARG A 61 16.42 -12.83 -28.16
N THR A 62 15.11 -13.03 -28.28
CA THR A 62 14.12 -11.93 -28.21
C THR A 62 13.54 -11.71 -26.81
N PHE A 63 13.58 -12.72 -25.94
CA PHE A 63 13.02 -12.68 -24.58
C PHE A 63 13.90 -11.94 -23.56
N ALA A 64 15.14 -11.59 -23.94
CA ALA A 64 16.14 -11.05 -23.02
C ALA A 64 16.17 -9.51 -22.93
N GLU A 65 15.52 -8.75 -23.81
CA GLU A 65 15.66 -7.28 -23.74
C GLU A 65 14.72 -6.60 -22.75
N ASP A 66 13.51 -7.12 -22.57
CA ASP A 66 12.48 -6.52 -21.72
C ASP A 66 11.57 -7.63 -21.14
N PRO A 67 11.69 -7.95 -19.83
CA PRO A 67 10.93 -9.04 -19.21
C PRO A 67 9.41 -8.78 -19.21
N PHE A 68 8.99 -7.52 -19.17
CA PHE A 68 7.57 -7.17 -19.16
C PHE A 68 6.96 -7.30 -20.56
N ARG A 69 7.70 -6.88 -21.60
CA ARG A 69 7.28 -7.07 -23.00
C ARG A 69 7.15 -8.54 -23.37
N ALA A 70 8.11 -9.36 -22.93
CA ALA A 70 8.06 -10.80 -23.13
C ALA A 70 6.77 -11.43 -22.56
N ARG A 71 6.25 -10.89 -21.45
CA ARG A 71 5.11 -11.47 -20.72
C ARG A 71 3.75 -10.90 -21.12
N PHE A 72 3.68 -9.59 -21.41
CA PHE A 72 2.43 -8.86 -21.61
C PHE A 72 2.37 -8.06 -22.93
N GLY A 73 3.41 -8.11 -23.76
CA GLY A 73 3.46 -7.41 -25.06
C GLY A 73 3.68 -5.90 -24.96
N ARG A 74 3.57 -5.29 -23.77
CA ARG A 74 3.84 -3.87 -23.50
C ARG A 74 5.29 -3.66 -23.06
N ARG A 75 5.91 -2.56 -23.47
CA ARG A 75 7.30 -2.24 -23.07
C ARG A 75 7.33 -1.60 -21.68
N LEU A 76 8.41 -1.84 -20.94
CA LEU A 76 8.71 -1.10 -19.71
C LEU A 76 8.87 0.40 -19.99
N PRO A 77 8.62 1.26 -18.99
CA PRO A 77 9.08 2.65 -19.00
C PRO A 77 10.56 2.75 -19.37
N VAL A 78 10.94 3.81 -20.08
CA VAL A 78 12.29 3.91 -20.66
C VAL A 78 13.38 3.87 -19.59
N GLY A 79 13.21 4.61 -18.49
CA GLY A 79 14.17 4.63 -17.38
C GLY A 79 14.34 3.26 -16.73
N MET A 80 13.23 2.52 -16.55
CA MET A 80 13.25 1.18 -15.97
C MET A 80 13.82 0.12 -16.91
N ARG A 81 13.61 0.26 -18.22
CA ARG A 81 14.04 -0.73 -19.22
C ARG A 81 15.55 -0.91 -19.23
N GLN A 82 16.31 0.14 -18.94
CA GLN A 82 17.77 0.06 -18.83
C GLN A 82 18.20 -0.79 -17.64
N GLU A 83 17.56 -0.61 -16.48
CA GLU A 83 17.84 -1.36 -15.25
C GLU A 83 17.43 -2.83 -15.39
N ALA A 84 16.30 -3.10 -16.04
CA ALA A 84 15.73 -4.44 -16.17
C ALA A 84 16.20 -5.25 -17.39
N ARG A 85 17.07 -4.69 -18.25
CA ARG A 85 17.53 -5.35 -19.47
C ARG A 85 18.23 -6.67 -19.13
N GLY A 86 17.89 -7.76 -19.81
CA GLY A 86 18.48 -9.07 -19.56
C GLY A 86 17.90 -9.83 -18.37
N MET A 87 17.03 -9.21 -17.56
CA MET A 87 16.47 -9.89 -16.40
C MET A 87 15.41 -10.92 -16.81
N GLU A 88 15.44 -12.09 -16.16
CA GLU A 88 14.31 -13.02 -16.21
C GLU A 88 13.13 -12.49 -15.40
N TRP A 89 11.91 -12.88 -15.79
CA TRP A 89 10.66 -12.44 -15.15
C TRP A 89 10.65 -12.65 -13.63
N LYS A 90 11.13 -13.80 -13.15
CA LYS A 90 11.17 -14.11 -11.71
C LYS A 90 12.08 -13.14 -10.95
N ARG A 91 13.25 -12.83 -11.50
CA ARG A 91 14.19 -11.87 -10.92
C ARG A 91 13.62 -10.47 -10.96
N PHE A 92 12.99 -10.09 -12.06
CA PHE A 92 12.30 -8.82 -12.21
C PHE A 92 11.26 -8.59 -11.10
N ILE A 93 10.36 -9.55 -10.89
CA ILE A 93 9.34 -9.43 -9.83
C ILE A 93 9.97 -9.39 -8.44
N ALA A 94 10.94 -10.26 -8.14
CA ALA A 94 11.62 -10.26 -6.85
C ALA A 94 12.34 -8.93 -6.55
N THR A 95 12.86 -8.25 -7.59
CA THR A 95 13.56 -6.97 -7.47
C THR A 95 12.60 -5.79 -7.38
N TYR A 96 11.59 -5.70 -8.24
CA TYR A 96 10.75 -4.50 -8.38
C TYR A 96 9.42 -4.55 -7.62
N ALA A 97 8.97 -5.73 -7.20
CA ALA A 97 7.75 -5.91 -6.41
C ALA A 97 8.01 -6.79 -5.17
N PRO A 98 8.94 -6.39 -4.27
CA PRO A 98 9.19 -7.11 -3.03
C PRO A 98 7.98 -7.04 -2.08
N ASP A 99 7.85 -8.03 -1.20
CA ASP A 99 6.63 -8.27 -0.41
C ASP A 99 6.74 -7.92 1.08
N ALA A 100 7.80 -7.21 1.50
CA ALA A 100 8.00 -6.87 2.92
C ALA A 100 6.92 -5.92 3.46
N ILE A 101 6.46 -4.96 2.65
CA ILE A 101 5.25 -4.16 2.90
C ILE A 101 4.21 -4.58 1.85
N ARG A 102 3.04 -5.03 2.31
CA ARG A 102 2.01 -5.58 1.42
C ARG A 102 0.64 -5.03 1.78
N VAL A 103 -0.11 -4.65 0.74
CA VAL A 103 -1.51 -4.25 0.85
C VAL A 103 -2.35 -5.51 0.67
N GLU A 104 -2.98 -6.00 1.74
CA GLU A 104 -3.79 -7.22 1.73
C GLU A 104 -5.20 -6.97 1.19
N SER A 105 -5.76 -5.80 1.49
CA SER A 105 -7.04 -5.37 0.95
C SER A 105 -7.07 -3.86 0.84
N LEU A 106 -7.73 -3.36 -0.21
CA LEU A 106 -8.04 -1.96 -0.41
C LEU A 106 -9.49 -1.86 -0.89
N ARG A 107 -10.27 -1.02 -0.23
CA ARG A 107 -11.60 -0.62 -0.69
C ARG A 107 -11.62 0.90 -0.85
N ALA A 108 -12.12 1.37 -1.98
CA ALA A 108 -12.30 2.78 -2.26
C ALA A 108 -13.79 3.11 -2.45
N THR A 109 -14.30 4.05 -1.67
CA THR A 109 -15.68 4.52 -1.74
C THR A 109 -15.67 5.98 -2.21
N ARG A 110 -16.37 6.29 -3.30
CA ARG A 110 -16.47 7.66 -3.81
C ARG A 110 -17.25 8.54 -2.85
N LEU A 111 -16.76 9.75 -2.62
CA LEU A 111 -17.40 10.80 -1.84
C LEU A 111 -17.67 12.03 -2.71
N THR A 112 -18.20 13.09 -2.10
CA THR A 112 -18.42 14.38 -2.76
C THR A 112 -17.11 15.11 -3.07
N ALA A 113 -17.17 16.00 -4.06
CA ALA A 113 -16.05 16.85 -4.49
C ALA A 113 -14.80 16.07 -4.94
N GLY A 114 -14.99 14.91 -5.59
CA GLY A 114 -13.89 14.10 -6.13
C GLY A 114 -13.07 13.35 -5.09
N ARG A 115 -13.44 13.42 -3.80
CA ARG A 115 -12.80 12.68 -2.73
C ARG A 115 -13.19 11.21 -2.75
N LYS A 116 -12.34 10.37 -2.17
CA LYS A 116 -12.62 8.95 -1.91
C LYS A 116 -12.23 8.63 -0.46
N SER A 117 -13.04 7.84 0.21
CA SER A 117 -12.65 7.16 1.45
C SER A 117 -11.96 5.85 1.07
N TYR A 118 -10.80 5.61 1.64
CA TYR A 118 -10.03 4.39 1.46
C TYR A 118 -9.97 3.62 2.77
N GLU A 119 -10.30 2.34 2.71
CA GLU A 119 -10.10 1.39 3.79
C GLU A 119 -9.05 0.38 3.35
N LEU A 120 -7.90 0.34 4.05
CA LEU A 120 -6.78 -0.51 3.71
C LEU A 120 -6.42 -1.44 4.87
N ALA A 121 -6.01 -2.66 4.54
CA ALA A 121 -5.29 -3.54 5.45
C ALA A 121 -3.87 -3.74 4.90
N ILE A 122 -2.86 -3.37 5.69
CA ILE A 122 -1.45 -3.36 5.26
C ILE A 122 -0.62 -4.12 6.28
N THR A 123 0.25 -5.01 5.82
CA THR A 123 1.24 -5.69 6.66
C THR A 123 2.64 -5.13 6.41
N GLY A 124 3.52 -5.22 7.41
CA GLY A 124 4.93 -4.86 7.25
C GLY A 124 5.26 -3.39 7.47
N LEU A 125 4.25 -2.53 7.70
CA LEU A 125 4.48 -1.15 8.17
C LEU A 125 5.13 -1.10 9.56
N ARG A 126 4.86 -2.11 10.38
CA ARG A 126 5.52 -2.39 11.66
C ARG A 126 5.78 -3.89 11.74
N ALA A 127 6.90 -4.28 12.33
CA ALA A 127 7.31 -5.68 12.40
C ALA A 127 6.22 -6.56 13.03
N GLY A 128 5.79 -7.60 12.31
CA GLY A 128 4.84 -8.60 12.78
C GLY A 128 3.37 -8.14 12.95
N MET A 129 3.00 -6.94 12.49
CA MET A 129 1.65 -6.39 12.67
C MET A 129 0.95 -6.13 11.33
N SER A 130 -0.36 -6.38 11.30
CA SER A 130 -1.27 -5.84 10.29
C SER A 130 -1.90 -4.56 10.84
N THR A 131 -1.85 -3.50 10.03
CA THR A 131 -2.44 -2.21 10.31
C THR A 131 -3.67 -2.04 9.43
N ARG A 132 -4.81 -1.71 10.04
CA ARG A 132 -5.97 -1.21 9.29
C ARG A 132 -5.99 0.31 9.35
N VAL A 133 -6.21 0.92 8.18
CA VAL A 133 -6.23 2.38 8.03
C VAL A 133 -7.48 2.79 7.28
N SER A 134 -8.15 3.83 7.78
CA SER A 134 -9.18 4.55 7.04
C SER A 134 -8.72 5.99 6.82
N ILE A 135 -8.75 6.43 5.56
CA ILE A 135 -8.27 7.75 5.15
C ILE A 135 -9.11 8.31 4.00
N THR A 136 -9.44 9.60 4.06
CA THR A 136 -10.06 10.31 2.94
C THR A 136 -9.00 11.02 2.11
N SER A 137 -8.97 10.79 0.81
CA SER A 137 -8.00 11.43 -0.08
C SER A 137 -8.53 11.59 -1.50
N MET A 138 -7.82 12.34 -2.35
CA MET A 138 -8.16 12.54 -3.77
C MET A 138 -7.80 11.34 -4.65
N GLY A 139 -6.95 10.43 -4.16
CA GLY A 139 -6.43 9.31 -4.95
C GLY A 139 -5.68 8.29 -4.08
N ALA A 140 -5.54 7.06 -4.58
CA ALA A 140 -4.83 6.00 -3.88
C ALA A 140 -3.35 6.35 -3.67
N ALA A 141 -2.75 7.09 -4.61
CA ALA A 141 -1.38 7.58 -4.48
C ALA A 141 -1.23 8.52 -3.27
N SER A 142 -2.08 9.53 -3.17
CA SER A 142 -2.09 10.47 -2.04
C SER A 142 -2.38 9.78 -0.70
N ALA A 143 -3.37 8.88 -0.67
CA ALA A 143 -3.69 8.08 0.52
C ALA A 143 -2.49 7.23 0.96
N MET A 144 -1.91 6.45 0.05
CA MET A 144 -0.83 5.53 0.38
C MET A 144 0.47 6.28 0.74
N SER A 145 0.81 7.36 0.03
CA SER A 145 1.97 8.20 0.39
C SER A 145 1.83 8.80 1.79
N GLN A 146 0.63 9.24 2.19
CA GLN A 146 0.37 9.75 3.54
C GLN A 146 0.52 8.64 4.59
N ILE A 147 -0.11 7.48 4.37
CA ILE A 147 0.01 6.31 5.27
C ILE A 147 1.48 5.93 5.46
N LEU A 148 2.24 5.85 4.38
CA LEU A 148 3.67 5.53 4.43
C LEU A 148 4.46 6.59 5.19
N ALA A 149 4.15 7.88 4.99
CA ALA A 149 4.80 8.97 5.72
C ALA A 149 4.54 8.92 7.23
N ASP A 150 3.29 8.66 7.64
CA ASP A 150 2.89 8.53 9.05
C ASP A 150 3.61 7.36 9.76
N HIS A 151 4.02 6.36 8.99
CA HIS A 151 4.81 5.22 9.47
C HIS A 151 6.34 5.39 9.29
N GLY A 152 6.82 6.60 8.99
CA GLY A 152 8.26 6.89 8.83
C GLY A 152 8.88 6.30 7.55
N ARG A 153 8.06 5.88 6.59
CA ARG A 153 8.45 5.25 5.32
C ARG A 153 8.14 6.14 4.13
N ARG A 154 8.45 7.43 4.21
CA ARG A 154 8.13 8.43 3.17
C ARG A 154 8.58 7.99 1.78
N VAL A 155 7.72 8.20 0.79
CA VAL A 155 7.96 7.89 -0.62
C VAL A 155 7.49 9.07 -1.48
N GLU A 156 8.40 9.66 -2.24
CA GLU A 156 8.12 10.69 -3.23
C GLU A 156 8.04 10.05 -4.62
N ILE A 157 6.99 10.33 -5.41
CA ILE A 157 6.85 9.82 -6.77
C ILE A 157 7.53 10.80 -7.74
N LEU A 158 8.51 10.33 -8.49
CA LEU A 158 9.20 11.08 -9.54
C LEU A 158 8.61 10.80 -10.93
N GLU A 159 8.31 9.53 -11.22
CA GLU A 159 7.65 9.12 -12.46
C GLU A 159 6.55 8.11 -12.16
N PHE A 160 5.48 8.16 -12.95
CA PHE A 160 4.31 7.32 -12.80
C PHE A 160 3.85 6.80 -14.17
N HIS A 161 3.77 5.48 -14.31
CA HIS A 161 3.20 4.83 -15.49
C HIS A 161 2.20 3.77 -15.06
N GLN A 162 1.04 3.73 -15.71
CA GLN A 162 0.01 2.73 -15.44
C GLN A 162 -0.46 2.12 -16.75
N TYR A 163 -0.59 0.79 -16.77
CA TYR A 163 -1.13 0.06 -17.90
C TYR A 163 -2.22 -0.89 -17.44
N ASP A 164 -3.28 -0.96 -18.23
CA ASP A 164 -4.22 -2.05 -18.18
C ASP A 164 -3.63 -3.23 -18.98
N ILE A 165 -3.50 -4.36 -18.29
CA ILE A 165 -3.20 -5.69 -18.84
C ILE A 165 -4.46 -6.55 -18.64
N PHE A 166 -4.64 -7.60 -19.44
CA PHE A 166 -5.83 -8.48 -19.42
C PHE A 166 -6.83 -8.27 -18.27
N GLU A 167 -6.63 -8.92 -17.12
CA GLU A 167 -7.54 -8.87 -15.96
C GLU A 167 -6.94 -8.11 -14.77
N ALA A 168 -5.98 -7.22 -15.01
CA ALA A 168 -5.29 -6.50 -13.94
C ALA A 168 -4.76 -5.14 -14.39
N THR A 169 -4.53 -4.25 -13.43
CA THR A 169 -3.74 -3.05 -13.67
C THR A 169 -2.34 -3.24 -13.12
N VAL A 170 -1.34 -2.78 -13.88
CA VAL A 170 0.03 -2.63 -13.40
C VAL A 170 0.39 -1.16 -13.27
N THR A 171 1.07 -0.81 -12.19
CA THR A 171 1.63 0.52 -11.97
C THR A 171 3.13 0.42 -11.77
N PHE A 172 3.88 1.27 -12.47
CA PHE A 172 5.31 1.47 -12.32
C PHE A 172 5.52 2.85 -11.70
N VAL A 173 6.31 2.91 -10.64
CA VAL A 173 6.69 4.16 -10.00
C VAL A 173 8.20 4.28 -9.95
N TYR A 174 8.73 5.41 -10.38
CA TYR A 174 10.08 5.81 -9.99
C TYR A 174 9.94 6.69 -8.76
N ALA A 175 10.57 6.27 -7.67
CA ALA A 175 10.34 6.85 -6.37
C ALA A 175 11.64 7.25 -5.68
N GLN A 176 11.55 8.22 -4.78
CA GLN A 176 12.68 8.76 -4.05
C GLN A 176 12.39 8.83 -2.55
N HIS A 177 13.45 8.65 -1.77
CA HIS A 177 13.53 9.11 -0.39
C HIS A 177 14.97 9.56 -0.10
N LYS A 178 15.14 10.82 0.31
CA LYS A 178 16.45 11.48 0.45
C LYS A 178 17.25 11.36 -0.86
N MET A 179 18.43 10.76 -0.82
CA MET A 179 19.29 10.55 -2.00
C MET A 179 19.02 9.23 -2.73
N SER A 180 18.21 8.33 -2.17
CA SER A 180 17.93 7.02 -2.76
C SER A 180 16.77 7.13 -3.75
N LYS A 181 16.96 6.55 -4.94
CA LYS A 181 15.96 6.50 -6.02
C LYS A 181 15.80 5.06 -6.49
N VAL A 182 14.56 4.62 -6.67
CA VAL A 182 14.26 3.24 -7.06
C VAL A 182 13.06 3.18 -7.99
N TRP A 183 13.10 2.25 -8.96
CA TRP A 183 11.88 1.79 -9.62
C TRP A 183 11.16 0.76 -8.74
N ALA A 184 9.84 0.78 -8.77
CA ALA A 184 9.00 -0.24 -8.15
C ALA A 184 7.75 -0.52 -9.00
N VAL A 185 7.17 -1.71 -8.81
CA VAL A 185 6.03 -2.20 -9.58
C VAL A 185 4.96 -2.71 -8.63
N GLY A 186 3.71 -2.42 -8.95
CA GLY A 186 2.54 -2.96 -8.28
C GLY A 186 1.55 -3.53 -9.27
N PHE A 187 0.98 -4.68 -8.92
CA PHE A 187 -0.15 -5.28 -9.62
C PHE A 187 -1.39 -5.16 -8.74
N GLY A 188 -2.54 -4.97 -9.36
CA GLY A 188 -3.83 -4.92 -8.68
C GLY A 188 -4.96 -5.34 -9.60
N ALA A 189 -6.08 -5.74 -9.02
CA ALA A 189 -7.30 -6.03 -9.78
C ALA A 189 -7.89 -4.76 -10.43
N ASP A 190 -7.53 -3.59 -9.88
CA ASP A 190 -7.92 -2.28 -10.37
C ASP A 190 -6.78 -1.26 -10.21
N ARG A 191 -7.02 -0.03 -10.66
CA ARG A 191 -6.03 1.05 -10.62
C ARG A 191 -5.64 1.48 -9.21
N ASP A 192 -6.57 1.48 -8.25
CA ASP A 192 -6.29 1.95 -6.90
C ASP A 192 -5.42 0.92 -6.15
N THR A 193 -5.73 -0.37 -6.29
CA THR A 193 -4.95 -1.50 -5.77
C THR A 193 -3.55 -1.59 -6.38
N SER A 194 -3.41 -1.40 -7.70
CA SER A 194 -2.10 -1.44 -8.36
C SER A 194 -1.19 -0.30 -7.89
N ILE A 195 -1.74 0.89 -7.68
CA ILE A 195 -1.01 2.06 -7.15
C ILE A 195 -0.55 1.78 -5.71
N ALA A 196 -1.42 1.28 -4.85
CA ALA A 196 -1.08 1.01 -3.46
C ALA A 196 0.01 -0.06 -3.35
N ALA A 197 -0.06 -1.13 -4.16
CA ALA A 197 0.98 -2.15 -4.24
C ALA A 197 2.33 -1.61 -4.75
N ALA A 198 2.31 -0.69 -5.73
CA ALA A 198 3.53 -0.10 -6.27
C ALA A 198 4.24 0.78 -5.24
N LEU A 199 3.49 1.57 -4.48
CA LEU A 199 4.02 2.40 -3.41
C LEU A 199 4.51 1.59 -2.20
N ALA A 200 3.83 0.48 -1.87
CA ALA A 200 4.32 -0.46 -0.86
C ALA A 200 5.66 -1.12 -1.27
N SER A 201 5.78 -1.48 -2.55
CA SER A 201 7.03 -2.01 -3.12
C SER A 201 8.14 -0.95 -3.12
N ALA A 202 7.82 0.30 -3.47
CA ALA A 202 8.76 1.41 -3.40
C ALA A 202 9.25 1.67 -1.98
N ALA A 203 8.33 1.69 -0.99
CA ALA A 203 8.67 1.85 0.42
C ALA A 203 9.56 0.71 0.94
N THR A 204 9.30 -0.52 0.51
CA THR A 204 10.16 -1.66 0.82
C THR A 204 11.56 -1.47 0.26
N ARG A 205 11.70 -1.00 -0.99
CA ARG A 205 13.01 -0.80 -1.61
C ARG A 205 13.79 0.40 -1.07
N LEU A 206 13.10 1.45 -0.63
CA LEU A 206 13.74 2.68 -0.13
C LEU A 206 14.17 2.58 1.33
N HIS A 207 13.57 1.68 2.11
CA HIS A 207 13.72 1.61 3.58
C HIS A 207 13.97 0.20 4.12
N GLY A 208 14.11 -0.80 3.24
CA GLY A 208 14.40 -2.20 3.58
C GLY A 208 15.87 -2.55 3.52
#